data_AF-A0A8C5S6W3-F1
#
_entry.id   AF-A0A8C5S6W3-F1
#
_cell.length_a   1.000
_cell.length_b   1.000
_cell.length_c   1.000
_cell.angle_alpha   90.00
_cell.angle_beta   90.00
_cell.angle_gamma   90.00
#
_symmetry.space_group_name_H-M   'P 1'
#
loop_
_entity.id
_entity.type
_entity.pdbx_description
1 polymer ?
#
loop_
_entity_poly.entity_id
_entity_poly.type
_entity_poly.pdbx_seq_one_letter_code
_entity_poly.pdbx_strand_id
1 'polypeptide(L)'
;FREDISLKNVLGQTEEYLDQVLQKVLTVLPAWQVQIQKMKAIYFILNQCSFSITDKCLIGEVWCPVRDLPAVQLALREGSVSDTSPPTLIRTNKFTAGFQNIIDAYGVASYQEMNPAPYTIITFPFLFAVMFGDVGHGLLMFLFALWMVIFENRPGMKKAENEIWQMFFAGRYLILLMGAFSIYTGFIYNECFSKAMTIFPSAWSVASMANNSDWSSEYIIESLSLNLDPNVTGVFNGPYPFGIDPLTKGNSPLSHFLNKVLFGFSYIQNTSKTSFLKIAW
;
A
#
# COMPACT_ATOMS: atom_id res chain seq x y z
N PHE A 1 -25.21 -18.47 -61.92
CA PHE A 1 -26.51 -18.20 -61.27
C PHE A 1 -27.04 -19.36 -60.43
N ARG A 2 -27.43 -20.53 -60.99
CA ARG A 2 -27.95 -21.65 -60.16
C ARG A 2 -26.87 -22.27 -59.28
N GLU A 3 -25.63 -22.36 -59.77
CA GLU A 3 -24.47 -22.84 -59.00
C GLU A 3 -24.04 -21.87 -57.89
N ASP A 4 -24.13 -20.56 -58.13
CA ASP A 4 -23.82 -19.53 -57.11
C ASP A 4 -24.79 -19.58 -55.92
N ILE A 5 -26.05 -19.92 -56.19
CA ILE A 5 -27.09 -20.07 -55.15
C ILE A 5 -26.85 -21.34 -54.34
N SER A 6 -26.48 -22.45 -54.98
CA SER A 6 -26.13 -23.68 -54.25
C SER A 6 -24.87 -23.48 -53.40
N LEU A 7 -23.88 -22.74 -53.89
CA LEU A 7 -22.65 -22.47 -53.15
C LEU A 7 -22.93 -21.63 -51.89
N LYS A 8 -23.79 -20.61 -51.99
CA LYS A 8 -24.22 -19.79 -50.86
C LYS A 8 -24.99 -20.60 -49.81
N ASN A 9 -25.83 -21.53 -50.24
CA ASN A 9 -26.55 -22.41 -49.32
C ASN A 9 -25.61 -23.36 -48.57
N VAL A 10 -24.61 -23.92 -49.26
CA VAL A 10 -23.59 -24.77 -48.62
C VAL A 10 -22.76 -23.96 -47.62
N LEU A 11 -22.35 -22.74 -47.99
CA LEU A 11 -21.62 -21.83 -47.09
C LEU A 11 -22.42 -21.52 -45.82
N GLY A 12 -23.70 -21.18 -45.95
CA GLY A 12 -24.57 -20.93 -44.79
C GLY A 12 -24.72 -22.15 -43.89
N GLN A 13 -24.92 -23.35 -44.47
CA GLN A 13 -24.98 -24.58 -43.69
C GLN A 13 -23.67 -24.91 -42.97
N THR A 14 -22.52 -24.61 -43.59
CA THR A 14 -21.22 -24.79 -42.92
C THR A 14 -20.99 -23.80 -41.79
N GLU A 15 -21.43 -22.55 -41.93
CA GLU A 15 -21.35 -21.55 -40.85
C GLU A 15 -22.25 -21.93 -39.67
N GLU A 16 -23.51 -22.33 -39.92
CA GLU A 16 -24.41 -22.79 -38.86
C GLU A 16 -23.88 -24.03 -38.14
N TYR A 17 -23.30 -24.98 -38.88
CA TYR A 17 -22.68 -26.16 -38.28
C TYR A 17 -21.47 -25.78 -37.42
N LEU A 18 -20.60 -24.88 -37.91
CA LEU A 18 -19.46 -24.35 -37.16
C LEU A 18 -19.91 -23.69 -35.87
N ASP A 19 -20.94 -22.84 -35.92
CA ASP A 19 -21.49 -22.18 -34.73
C ASP A 19 -22.04 -23.17 -33.71
N GLN A 20 -22.78 -24.19 -34.16
CA GLN A 20 -23.28 -25.24 -33.27
C GLN A 20 -22.14 -26.02 -32.59
N VAL A 21 -21.08 -26.34 -33.33
CA VAL A 21 -19.89 -27.00 -32.78
C VAL A 21 -19.17 -26.06 -31.80
N LEU A 22 -19.00 -24.79 -32.16
CA LEU A 22 -18.35 -23.79 -31.32
C LEU A 22 -19.09 -23.61 -30.00
N GLN A 23 -20.43 -23.50 -30.03
CA GLN A 23 -21.26 -23.41 -28.83
C GLN A 23 -21.10 -24.64 -27.94
N LYS A 24 -21.10 -25.85 -28.52
CA LYS A 24 -20.84 -27.08 -27.76
C LYS A 24 -19.45 -27.06 -27.12
N VAL A 25 -18.41 -26.66 -27.85
CA VAL A 25 -17.05 -26.56 -27.33
C VAL A 25 -16.94 -25.50 -26.23
N LEU A 26 -17.55 -24.32 -26.41
CA LEU A 26 -17.51 -23.22 -25.43
C LEU A 26 -18.10 -23.63 -24.07
N THR A 27 -19.11 -24.50 -24.04
CA THR A 27 -19.69 -25.00 -22.78
C THR A 27 -18.74 -25.92 -22.01
N VAL A 28 -17.90 -26.70 -22.71
CA VAL A 28 -17.04 -27.74 -22.12
C VAL A 28 -15.61 -27.25 -21.89
N LEU A 29 -15.14 -26.29 -22.68
CA LEU A 29 -13.76 -25.81 -22.70
C LEU A 29 -13.23 -25.37 -21.32
N PRO A 30 -13.95 -24.60 -20.48
CA PRO A 30 -13.41 -24.15 -19.20
C PRO A 30 -13.12 -25.32 -18.25
N ALA A 31 -13.98 -26.34 -18.23
CA ALA A 31 -13.79 -27.53 -17.41
C ALA A 31 -12.59 -28.36 -17.89
N TRP A 32 -12.46 -28.55 -19.20
CA TRP A 32 -11.34 -29.26 -19.81
C TRP A 32 -10.01 -28.54 -19.60
N GLN A 33 -9.97 -27.21 -19.70
CA GLN A 33 -8.78 -26.42 -19.40
C GLN A 33 -8.29 -26.66 -17.97
N VAL A 34 -9.20 -26.63 -16.99
CA VAL A 34 -8.86 -26.91 -15.58
C VAL A 34 -8.35 -28.34 -15.41
N GLN A 35 -8.98 -29.33 -16.05
CA GLN A 35 -8.54 -30.73 -15.96
C GLN A 35 -7.14 -30.94 -16.55
N ILE A 36 -6.88 -30.40 -17.75
CA ILE A 36 -5.59 -30.51 -18.42
C ILE A 36 -4.49 -29.80 -17.61
N GLN A 37 -4.78 -28.61 -17.05
CA GLN A 37 -3.83 -27.89 -16.20
C GLN A 37 -3.50 -28.66 -14.91
N LYS A 38 -4.50 -29.23 -14.24
CA LYS A 38 -4.29 -30.08 -13.06
C LYS A 38 -3.46 -31.32 -13.39
N MET A 39 -3.79 -32.00 -14.48
CA MET A 39 -3.07 -33.21 -14.89
C MET A 39 -1.62 -32.88 -15.28
N LYS A 40 -1.40 -31.78 -16.01
CA LYS A 40 -0.05 -31.28 -16.32
C LYS A 40 0.74 -30.95 -15.06
N ALA A 41 0.13 -30.32 -14.06
CA ALA A 41 0.77 -30.02 -12.79
C ALA A 41 1.17 -31.30 -12.02
N ILE A 42 0.29 -32.31 -12.00
CA ILE A 42 0.59 -33.61 -11.36
C ILE A 42 1.78 -34.28 -12.05
N TYR A 43 1.78 -34.38 -13.37
CA TYR A 43 2.90 -34.97 -14.11
C TYR A 43 4.19 -34.17 -13.95
N PHE A 44 4.10 -32.84 -13.87
CA PHE A 44 5.26 -31.99 -13.60
C PHE A 44 5.89 -32.31 -12.23
N ILE A 45 5.09 -32.49 -11.18
CA ILE A 45 5.60 -32.88 -9.85
C ILE A 45 6.12 -34.32 -9.85
N LEU A 46 5.43 -35.28 -10.46
CA LEU A 46 5.89 -36.66 -10.57
C LEU A 46 7.24 -36.77 -11.29
N ASN A 47 7.51 -35.89 -12.25
CA ASN A 47 8.79 -35.82 -12.97
C ASN A 47 9.95 -35.28 -12.11
N GLN A 48 9.66 -34.62 -10.98
CA GLN A 48 10.66 -34.19 -10.00
C GLN A 48 10.97 -35.28 -8.96
N CYS A 49 10.14 -36.33 -8.88
CA CYS A 49 10.37 -37.45 -7.96
C CYS A 49 11.45 -38.39 -8.51
N SER A 50 12.24 -38.97 -7.60
CA SER A 50 13.20 -40.01 -7.95
C SER A 50 12.50 -41.37 -8.09
N PHE A 51 12.91 -42.16 -9.08
CA PHE A 51 12.36 -43.50 -9.31
C PHE A 51 13.26 -44.58 -8.72
N SER A 52 12.73 -45.36 -7.78
CA SER A 52 13.43 -46.52 -7.22
C SER A 52 13.12 -47.78 -8.03
N ILE A 53 14.15 -48.33 -8.69
CA ILE A 53 14.04 -49.52 -9.57
C ILE A 53 13.69 -50.78 -8.78
N THR A 54 14.13 -50.88 -7.52
CA THR A 54 13.96 -52.04 -6.64
C THR A 54 12.52 -52.25 -6.19
N ASP A 55 11.83 -51.18 -5.79
CA ASP A 55 10.49 -51.27 -5.17
C ASP A 55 9.36 -50.78 -6.08
N LYS A 56 9.67 -50.40 -7.33
CA LYS A 56 8.72 -49.72 -8.25
C LYS A 56 8.00 -48.54 -7.57
N CYS A 57 8.71 -47.83 -6.70
CA CYS A 57 8.19 -46.74 -5.88
C CYS A 57 8.81 -45.41 -6.31
N LEU A 58 8.03 -44.33 -6.20
CA LEU A 58 8.49 -42.95 -6.40
C LEU A 58 8.82 -42.34 -5.04
N ILE A 59 10.04 -41.83 -4.90
CA ILE A 59 10.50 -41.16 -3.68
C ILE A 59 10.59 -39.67 -3.98
N GLY A 60 9.82 -38.89 -3.24
CA GLY A 60 9.80 -37.42 -3.32
C GLY A 60 10.10 -36.80 -1.96
N GLU A 61 11.07 -35.90 -1.92
CA GLU A 61 11.36 -35.08 -0.74
C GLU A 61 10.62 -33.75 -0.86
N VAL A 62 9.88 -33.36 0.18
CA VAL A 62 9.00 -32.18 0.15
C VAL A 62 9.12 -31.38 1.44
N TRP A 63 9.17 -30.06 1.30
CA TRP A 63 9.07 -29.13 2.43
C TRP A 63 7.63 -29.00 2.92
N CYS A 64 7.39 -29.32 4.19
CA CYS A 64 6.09 -29.17 4.83
C CYS A 64 6.23 -28.38 6.14
N PRO A 65 5.36 -27.39 6.41
CA PRO A 65 5.31 -26.75 7.72
C PRO A 65 4.97 -27.78 8.79
N VAL A 66 5.74 -27.80 9.88
CA VAL A 66 5.52 -28.73 11.01
C VAL A 66 4.10 -28.64 11.56
N ARG A 67 3.45 -27.47 11.49
CA ARG A 67 2.06 -27.26 11.92
C ARG A 67 1.03 -27.98 11.04
N ASP A 68 1.33 -28.16 9.75
CA ASP A 68 0.40 -28.74 8.77
C ASP A 68 0.70 -30.23 8.51
N LEU A 69 1.76 -30.76 9.14
CA LEU A 69 2.21 -32.14 9.06
C LEU A 69 1.10 -33.16 9.39
N PRO A 70 0.25 -32.97 10.42
CA PRO A 70 -0.86 -33.90 10.69
C PRO A 70 -1.89 -33.98 9.55
N ALA A 71 -2.17 -32.87 8.86
CA ALA A 71 -3.10 -32.85 7.73
C ALA A 71 -2.51 -33.60 6.52
N VAL A 72 -1.19 -33.48 6.31
CA VAL A 72 -0.47 -34.21 5.27
C VAL A 72 -0.42 -35.72 5.60
N GLN A 73 -0.12 -36.09 6.85
CA GLN A 73 -0.14 -37.49 7.27
C GLN A 73 -1.53 -38.13 7.15
N LEU A 74 -2.61 -37.38 7.44
CA LEU A 74 -3.97 -37.85 7.22
C LEU A 74 -4.24 -38.13 5.73
N ALA A 75 -3.70 -37.31 4.83
CA ALA A 75 -3.82 -37.50 3.39
C ALA A 75 -2.93 -38.64 2.85
N LEU A 76 -1.76 -38.89 3.46
CA LEU A 76 -0.73 -39.81 2.94
C LEU A 76 -0.54 -41.11 3.74
N ARG A 77 -1.29 -41.33 4.81
CA ARG A 77 -1.21 -42.46 5.76
C ARG A 77 0.14 -42.60 6.49
N GLU A 78 1.31 -42.38 5.87
CA GLU A 78 2.63 -42.40 6.54
C GLU A 78 3.66 -41.49 5.82
N GLY A 79 4.67 -40.99 6.56
CA GLY A 79 5.78 -40.19 6.02
C GLY A 79 6.92 -40.00 7.03
N SER A 80 8.15 -39.84 6.54
CA SER A 80 9.37 -39.60 7.34
C SER A 80 9.85 -38.15 7.21
N VAL A 81 10.58 -37.63 8.21
CA VAL A 81 11.09 -36.25 8.26
C VAL A 81 12.61 -36.24 8.07
N SER A 82 13.14 -35.31 7.28
CA SER A 82 14.57 -35.10 7.05
C SER A 82 15.04 -33.71 7.50
N ASP A 83 16.29 -33.62 7.98
CA ASP A 83 16.90 -32.40 8.51
C ASP A 83 17.81 -31.75 7.47
N THR A 84 17.22 -31.00 6.54
CA THR A 84 17.95 -30.08 5.63
C THR A 84 17.55 -28.64 5.95
N SER A 85 18.30 -27.64 5.45
CA SER A 85 18.00 -26.23 5.68
C SER A 85 16.65 -25.83 5.05
N PRO A 86 15.62 -25.50 5.84
CA PRO A 86 14.26 -25.30 5.34
C PRO A 86 14.03 -23.91 4.72
N PRO A 87 13.09 -23.80 3.76
CA PRO A 87 12.66 -22.51 3.24
C PRO A 87 11.84 -21.74 4.29
N THR A 88 11.92 -20.41 4.22
CA THR A 88 11.15 -19.51 5.08
C THR A 88 9.70 -19.40 4.59
N LEU A 89 8.74 -19.76 5.43
CA LEU A 89 7.31 -19.58 5.15
C LEU A 89 6.73 -18.49 6.05
N ILE A 90 6.26 -17.40 5.44
CA ILE A 90 5.53 -16.33 6.11
C ILE A 90 4.06 -16.42 5.75
N ARG A 91 3.20 -16.70 6.74
CA ARG A 91 1.74 -16.73 6.52
C ARG A 91 1.22 -15.30 6.39
N THR A 92 0.75 -14.95 5.20
CA THR A 92 0.16 -13.65 4.92
C THR A 92 -1.36 -13.72 4.97
N ASN A 93 -1.97 -12.64 5.45
CA ASN A 93 -3.40 -12.39 5.29
C ASN A 93 -3.58 -11.43 4.10
N LYS A 94 -4.81 -11.31 3.61
CA LYS A 94 -5.22 -10.37 2.56
C LYS A 94 -4.72 -8.93 2.81
N PHE A 95 -4.66 -8.50 4.07
CA PHE A 95 -4.13 -7.20 4.48
C PHE A 95 -2.59 -7.16 4.45
N THR A 96 -1.91 -8.16 5.00
CA THR A 96 -0.45 -8.16 5.15
C THR A 96 0.29 -8.58 3.89
N ALA A 97 -0.37 -9.23 2.94
CA ALA A 97 0.24 -9.69 1.69
C ALA A 97 0.88 -8.55 0.88
N GLY A 98 0.21 -7.39 0.78
CA GLY A 98 0.78 -6.24 0.07
C GLY A 98 2.06 -5.70 0.72
N PHE A 99 2.09 -5.65 2.05
CA PHE A 99 3.28 -5.20 2.80
C PHE A 99 4.41 -6.23 2.75
N GLN A 100 4.09 -7.52 2.80
CA GLN A 100 5.06 -8.60 2.70
C GLN A 100 5.73 -8.60 1.32
N ASN A 101 4.96 -8.45 0.23
CA ASN A 101 5.52 -8.40 -1.12
C ASN A 101 6.56 -7.27 -1.30
N ILE A 102 6.36 -6.13 -0.63
CA ILE A 102 7.32 -5.02 -0.66
C ILE A 102 8.60 -5.38 0.06
N ILE A 103 8.51 -6.08 1.20
CA ILE A 103 9.69 -6.53 1.95
C ILE A 103 10.42 -7.63 1.19
N ASP A 104 9.69 -8.60 0.66
CA ASP A 104 10.27 -9.71 -0.10
C ASP A 104 10.99 -9.23 -1.37
N ALA A 105 10.56 -8.09 -1.93
CA ALA A 105 11.26 -7.45 -3.05
C ALA A 105 12.65 -6.90 -2.67
N TYR A 106 12.89 -6.57 -1.39
CA TYR A 106 14.23 -6.23 -0.90
C TYR A 106 15.07 -7.47 -0.61
N GLY A 107 14.44 -8.53 -0.12
CA GLY A 107 15.09 -9.81 0.16
C GLY A 107 14.20 -10.71 1.01
N VAL A 108 14.33 -12.01 0.80
CA VAL A 108 13.63 -13.01 1.61
C VAL A 108 14.41 -13.23 2.90
N ALA A 109 13.72 -13.15 4.05
CA ALA A 109 14.32 -13.36 5.36
C ALA A 109 14.86 -14.81 5.51
N SER A 110 15.96 -14.96 6.23
CA SER A 110 16.56 -16.24 6.56
C SER A 110 15.63 -17.07 7.45
N TYR A 111 15.90 -18.38 7.53
CA TYR A 111 15.09 -19.26 8.36
C TYR A 111 15.15 -18.83 9.84
N GLN A 112 13.98 -18.70 10.48
CA GLN A 112 13.81 -18.23 11.86
C GLN A 112 14.31 -16.80 12.14
N GLU A 113 14.52 -16.00 11.10
CA GLU A 113 14.78 -14.57 11.23
C GLU A 113 13.49 -13.79 11.57
N MET A 114 13.61 -12.68 12.29
CA MET A 114 12.47 -11.85 12.65
C MET A 114 11.88 -11.20 11.40
N ASN A 115 10.57 -11.35 11.16
CA ASN A 115 9.95 -10.68 10.02
C ASN A 115 9.75 -9.17 10.33
N PRO A 116 10.29 -8.23 9.52
CA PRO A 116 10.05 -6.80 9.71
C PRO A 116 8.63 -6.36 9.33
N ALA A 117 7.84 -7.18 8.63
CA ALA A 117 6.52 -6.82 8.10
C ALA A 117 5.52 -6.24 9.11
N PRO A 118 5.39 -6.79 10.34
CA PRO A 118 4.48 -6.21 11.33
C PRO A 118 4.81 -4.74 11.66
N TYR A 119 6.09 -4.38 11.66
CA TYR A 119 6.51 -3.01 11.94
C TYR A 119 6.36 -2.10 10.72
N THR A 120 6.65 -2.61 9.52
CA THR A 120 6.54 -1.81 8.29
C THR A 120 5.08 -1.43 7.99
N ILE A 121 4.10 -2.25 8.39
CA ILE A 121 2.67 -1.95 8.23
C ILE A 121 2.29 -0.55 8.74
N ILE A 122 2.85 -0.13 9.88
CA ILE A 122 2.57 1.18 10.48
C ILE A 122 3.66 2.19 10.15
N THR A 123 4.93 1.80 10.29
CA THR A 123 6.05 2.75 10.17
C THR A 123 6.23 3.26 8.75
N PHE A 124 5.97 2.43 7.72
CA PHE A 124 6.13 2.84 6.33
C PHE A 124 5.08 3.89 5.90
N PRO A 125 3.77 3.64 6.08
CA PRO A 125 2.75 4.67 5.80
C PRO A 125 2.91 5.94 6.64
N PHE A 126 3.36 5.82 7.90
CA PHE A 126 3.61 6.98 8.76
C PHE A 126 4.78 7.84 8.26
N LEU A 127 5.90 7.23 7.87
CA LEU A 127 7.03 7.96 7.29
C LEU A 127 6.64 8.67 6.00
N PHE A 128 5.86 8.00 5.15
CA PHE A 128 5.29 8.63 3.95
C PHE A 128 4.43 9.86 4.31
N ALA A 129 3.56 9.73 5.31
CA ALA A 129 2.68 10.82 5.73
C ALA A 129 3.43 12.04 6.28
N VAL A 130 4.56 11.85 6.97
CA VAL A 130 5.40 12.96 7.44
C VAL A 130 5.99 13.75 6.26
N MET A 131 6.30 13.09 5.14
CA MET A 131 6.85 13.71 3.94
C MET A 131 5.78 14.33 3.03
N PHE A 132 4.61 13.69 2.92
CA PHE A 132 3.52 14.11 2.03
C PHE A 132 2.47 15.01 2.70
N GLY A 133 2.50 15.11 4.04
CA GLY A 133 1.42 15.59 4.91
C GLY A 133 0.62 16.81 4.45
N ASP A 134 -0.44 16.55 3.68
CA ASP A 134 -1.47 17.51 3.28
C ASP A 134 -2.84 16.85 3.49
N VAL A 135 -3.76 17.57 4.14
CA VAL A 135 -5.13 17.10 4.39
C VAL A 135 -5.89 16.88 3.09
N GLY A 136 -5.77 17.81 2.13
CA GLY A 136 -6.52 17.78 0.87
C GLY A 136 -6.09 16.63 -0.03
N HIS A 137 -4.78 16.54 -0.30
CA HIS A 137 -4.22 15.45 -1.11
C HIS A 137 -4.33 14.09 -0.40
N GLY A 138 -4.12 14.05 0.92
CA GLY A 138 -4.31 12.85 1.73
C GLY A 138 -5.74 12.33 1.68
N LEU A 139 -6.74 13.22 1.71
CA LEU A 139 -8.15 12.88 1.60
C LEU A 139 -8.51 12.32 0.22
N LEU A 140 -7.97 12.88 -0.86
CA LEU A 140 -8.15 12.34 -2.22
C LEU A 140 -7.57 10.92 -2.34
N MET A 141 -6.34 10.71 -1.84
CA MET A 141 -5.72 9.37 -1.83
C MET A 141 -6.50 8.37 -0.98
N PHE A 142 -6.97 8.79 0.20
CA PHE A 142 -7.75 7.94 1.09
C PHE A 142 -9.07 7.52 0.43
N LEU A 143 -9.80 8.45 -0.20
CA LEU A 143 -11.06 8.16 -0.88
C LEU A 143 -10.84 7.22 -2.08
N PHE A 144 -9.78 7.43 -2.86
CA PHE A 144 -9.43 6.54 -3.97
C PHE A 144 -9.10 5.12 -3.49
N ALA A 145 -8.32 4.99 -2.41
CA ALA A 145 -7.99 3.69 -1.82
C ALA A 145 -9.21 3.01 -1.21
N LEU A 146 -10.06 3.75 -0.50
CA LEU A 146 -11.31 3.26 0.08
C LEU A 146 -12.25 2.75 -1.00
N TRP A 147 -12.36 3.46 -2.13
CA TRP A 147 -13.11 3.00 -3.30
C TRP A 147 -12.61 1.65 -3.82
N MET A 148 -11.28 1.47 -3.96
CA MET A 148 -10.70 0.18 -4.37
C MET A 148 -10.99 -0.96 -3.37
N VAL A 149 -10.96 -0.68 -2.08
CA VAL A 149 -11.23 -1.69 -1.03
C VAL A 149 -12.71 -2.10 -1.03
N ILE A 150 -13.64 -1.16 -1.18
CA ILE A 150 -15.08 -1.45 -1.21
C ILE A 150 -15.46 -2.26 -2.46
N PHE A 151 -14.93 -1.90 -3.62
CA PHE A 151 -15.29 -2.54 -4.90
C PHE A 151 -14.45 -3.77 -5.25
N GLU A 152 -13.66 -4.29 -4.30
CA GLU A 152 -12.76 -5.41 -4.52
C GLU A 152 -13.44 -6.68 -5.05
N ASN A 153 -14.69 -6.95 -4.67
CA ASN A 153 -15.40 -8.17 -5.08
C ASN A 153 -15.86 -8.16 -6.54
N ARG A 154 -15.72 -7.03 -7.26
CA ARG A 154 -16.11 -6.96 -8.67
C ARG A 154 -15.07 -7.65 -9.56
N PRO A 155 -15.48 -8.58 -10.43
CA PRO A 155 -14.54 -9.33 -11.29
C PRO A 155 -13.78 -8.42 -12.27
N GLY A 156 -14.38 -7.31 -12.71
CA GLY A 156 -13.73 -6.31 -13.57
C GLY A 156 -12.51 -5.63 -12.94
N MET A 157 -12.48 -5.50 -11.61
CA MET A 157 -11.34 -4.91 -10.89
C MET A 157 -10.16 -5.88 -10.77
N LYS A 158 -10.45 -7.20 -10.72
CA LYS A 158 -9.47 -8.28 -10.60
C LYS A 158 -8.89 -8.72 -11.95
N LYS A 159 -9.67 -8.61 -13.02
CA LYS A 159 -9.30 -9.03 -14.39
C LYS A 159 -8.66 -7.91 -15.22
N ALA A 160 -8.44 -6.74 -14.63
CA ALA A 160 -7.78 -5.66 -15.35
C ALA A 160 -6.35 -6.07 -15.72
N GLU A 161 -6.04 -6.02 -17.01
CA GLU A 161 -4.76 -6.45 -17.58
C GLU A 161 -3.65 -5.40 -17.41
N ASN A 162 -4.01 -4.16 -17.09
CA ASN A 162 -3.05 -3.07 -16.92
C ASN A 162 -2.12 -3.36 -15.73
N GLU A 163 -0.82 -3.48 -15.98
CA GLU A 163 0.19 -3.77 -14.95
C GLU A 163 0.19 -2.71 -13.83
N ILE A 164 0.08 -1.43 -14.20
CA ILE A 164 -0.01 -0.31 -13.27
C ILE A 164 -1.21 -0.50 -12.33
N TRP A 165 -2.36 -0.89 -12.88
CA TRP A 165 -3.56 -1.12 -12.09
C TRP A 165 -3.39 -2.30 -11.13
N GLN A 166 -2.75 -3.38 -11.57
CA GLN A 166 -2.48 -4.55 -10.73
C GLN A 166 -1.57 -4.19 -9.55
N MET A 167 -0.56 -3.35 -9.74
CA MET A 167 0.29 -2.86 -8.66
C MET A 167 -0.51 -2.05 -7.63
N PHE A 168 -1.32 -1.09 -8.07
CA PHE A 168 -2.17 -0.30 -7.16
C PHE A 168 -3.20 -1.16 -6.43
N PHE A 169 -3.83 -2.13 -7.10
CA PHE A 169 -4.82 -3.02 -6.51
C PHE A 169 -4.20 -3.99 -5.49
N ALA A 170 -3.00 -4.51 -5.76
CA ALA A 170 -2.23 -5.31 -4.81
C ALA A 170 -1.87 -4.49 -3.55
N GLY A 171 -1.52 -3.20 -3.73
CA GLY A 171 -1.19 -2.26 -2.67
C GLY A 171 -2.36 -1.50 -2.01
N ARG A 172 -3.63 -1.86 -2.27
CA ARG A 172 -4.81 -1.07 -1.85
C ARG A 172 -4.85 -0.71 -0.36
N TYR A 173 -4.48 -1.65 0.52
CA TYR A 173 -4.46 -1.40 1.97
C TYR A 173 -3.32 -0.49 2.40
N LEU A 174 -2.19 -0.55 1.69
CA LEU A 174 -1.04 0.32 1.95
C LEU A 174 -1.36 1.77 1.57
N ILE A 175 -1.99 1.99 0.41
CA ILE A 175 -2.42 3.34 -0.02
C ILE A 175 -3.49 3.89 0.93
N LEU A 176 -4.37 3.03 1.44
CA LEU A 176 -5.38 3.40 2.42
C LEU A 176 -4.75 3.92 3.73
N LEU A 177 -3.76 3.20 4.28
CA LEU A 177 -3.04 3.67 5.47
C LEU A 177 -2.23 4.94 5.18
N MET A 178 -1.59 5.05 4.01
CA MET A 178 -0.83 6.24 3.62
C MET A 178 -1.74 7.48 3.54
N GLY A 179 -2.93 7.35 2.95
CA GLY A 179 -3.92 8.42 2.92
C GLY A 179 -4.40 8.80 4.32
N ALA A 180 -4.74 7.81 5.16
CA ALA A 180 -5.20 8.05 6.53
C ALA A 180 -4.16 8.77 7.40
N PHE A 181 -2.90 8.32 7.36
CA PHE A 181 -1.84 9.01 8.09
C PHE A 181 -1.49 10.37 7.49
N SER A 182 -1.57 10.55 6.17
CA SER A 182 -1.36 11.85 5.53
C SER A 182 -2.40 12.88 5.96
N ILE A 183 -3.66 12.48 6.16
CA ILE A 183 -4.68 13.36 6.71
C ILE A 183 -4.30 13.77 8.14
N TYR A 184 -3.88 12.81 8.96
CA TYR A 184 -3.45 13.06 10.34
C TYR A 184 -2.24 14.02 10.41
N THR A 185 -1.18 13.77 9.65
CA THR A 185 0.00 14.65 9.62
C THR A 185 -0.30 16.00 8.96
N GLY A 186 -1.16 16.04 7.94
CA GLY A 186 -1.63 17.28 7.34
C GLY A 186 -2.38 18.17 8.34
N PHE A 187 -3.16 17.57 9.24
CA PHE A 187 -3.79 18.29 10.34
C PHE A 187 -2.77 18.83 11.35
N ILE A 188 -1.72 18.07 11.67
CA ILE A 188 -0.61 18.54 12.51
C ILE A 188 0.12 19.72 11.85
N TYR A 189 0.39 19.64 10.55
CA TYR A 189 1.03 20.72 9.78
C TYR A 189 0.10 21.89 9.48
N ASN A 190 -1.20 21.72 9.77
CA ASN A 190 -2.25 22.66 9.43
C ASN A 190 -2.17 23.07 7.95
N GLU A 191 -2.15 22.06 7.06
CA GLU A 191 -2.07 22.25 5.61
C GLU A 191 -3.20 21.54 4.87
N CYS A 192 -3.97 22.32 4.13
CA CYS A 192 -4.97 21.81 3.21
C CYS A 192 -4.84 22.55 1.88
N PHE A 193 -4.35 21.86 0.83
CA PHE A 193 -4.09 22.46 -0.48
C PHE A 193 -3.24 23.74 -0.41
N SER A 194 -2.13 23.68 0.34
CA SER A 194 -1.24 24.83 0.60
C SER A 194 -1.87 26.01 1.37
N LYS A 195 -3.11 25.87 1.87
CA LYS A 195 -3.75 26.85 2.74
C LYS A 195 -3.78 26.36 4.19
N ALA A 196 -3.61 27.30 5.12
CA ALA A 196 -3.77 27.01 6.53
C ALA A 196 -5.25 26.99 6.92
N MET A 197 -5.65 26.09 7.80
CA MET A 197 -7.01 26.00 8.33
C MET A 197 -7.09 26.76 9.66
N THR A 198 -8.02 27.70 9.77
CA THR A 198 -8.29 28.45 11.00
C THR A 198 -9.30 27.68 11.87
N ILE A 199 -8.85 26.57 12.48
CA ILE A 199 -9.70 25.73 13.34
C ILE A 199 -9.93 26.41 14.70
N PHE A 200 -8.87 26.99 15.27
CA PHE A 200 -8.88 27.78 16.49
C PHE A 200 -8.44 29.22 16.19
N PRO A 201 -8.74 30.18 17.08
CA PRO A 201 -8.16 31.52 17.00
C PRO A 201 -6.63 31.44 16.95
N SER A 202 -6.00 32.28 16.12
CA SER A 202 -4.54 32.33 16.06
C SER A 202 -3.97 32.73 17.41
N ALA A 203 -2.84 32.10 17.78
CA ALA A 203 -2.13 32.46 19.00
C ALA A 203 -1.46 33.83 18.87
N TRP A 204 -1.13 34.23 17.64
CA TRP A 204 -0.58 35.54 17.33
C TRP A 204 -1.70 36.55 17.00
N SER A 205 -1.60 37.75 17.57
CA SER A 205 -2.54 38.85 17.32
C SER A 205 -1.81 40.09 16.78
N VAL A 206 -2.10 40.45 15.53
CA VAL A 206 -1.60 41.69 14.90
C VAL A 206 -2.29 42.92 15.50
N ALA A 207 -3.55 42.81 15.93
CA ALA A 207 -4.31 43.92 16.49
C ALA A 207 -3.71 44.39 17.83
N SER A 208 -3.26 43.46 18.67
CA SER A 208 -2.56 43.78 19.91
C SER A 208 -1.22 44.48 19.65
N MET A 209 -0.52 44.11 18.58
CA MET A 209 0.72 44.76 18.16
C MET A 209 0.45 46.20 17.71
N ALA A 210 -0.55 46.42 16.86
CA ALA A 210 -0.89 47.76 16.38
C ALA A 210 -1.36 48.71 17.49
N ASN A 211 -2.00 48.20 18.55
CA ASN A 211 -2.51 49.03 19.65
C ASN A 211 -1.47 49.31 20.74
N ASN A 212 -0.56 48.37 21.00
CA ASN A 212 0.37 48.44 22.14
C ASN A 212 1.82 48.77 21.74
N SER A 213 2.13 48.86 20.45
CA SER A 213 3.47 49.20 19.94
C SER A 213 3.49 50.55 19.22
N ASP A 214 4.69 51.07 18.96
CA ASP A 214 4.94 52.33 18.26
C ASP A 214 4.71 52.25 16.73
N TRP A 215 3.78 51.42 16.27
CA TRP A 215 3.43 51.33 14.84
C TRP A 215 2.65 52.58 14.42
N SER A 216 3.37 53.58 13.90
CA SER A 216 2.74 54.73 13.26
C SER A 216 2.12 54.34 11.92
N SER A 217 1.10 55.07 11.48
CA SER A 217 0.49 54.87 10.15
C SER A 217 1.50 55.06 9.02
N GLU A 218 2.49 55.94 9.19
CA GLU A 218 3.58 56.15 8.25
C GLU A 218 4.52 54.94 8.20
N TYR A 219 4.86 54.36 9.35
CA TYR A 219 5.69 53.16 9.44
C TYR A 219 5.06 51.95 8.74
N ILE A 220 3.74 51.77 8.85
CA ILE A 220 3.01 50.68 8.18
C ILE A 220 3.02 50.85 6.65
N ILE A 221 2.98 52.09 6.16
CA ILE A 221 2.95 52.39 4.72
C ILE A 221 4.36 52.31 4.11
N GLU A 222 5.39 52.75 4.82
CA GLU A 222 6.77 52.75 4.33
C GLU A 222 7.48 51.40 4.47
N SER A 223 7.07 50.55 5.42
CA SER A 223 7.74 49.27 5.67
C SER A 223 7.32 48.19 4.66
N LEU A 224 8.32 47.53 4.05
CA LEU A 224 8.11 46.38 3.15
C LEU A 224 7.77 45.09 3.91
N SER A 225 8.16 45.00 5.18
CA SER A 225 7.94 43.83 6.04
C SER A 225 7.74 44.26 7.48
N LEU A 226 6.64 43.81 8.09
CA LEU A 226 6.32 44.05 9.50
C LEU A 226 6.72 42.82 10.33
N ASN A 227 7.52 43.03 11.38
CA ASN A 227 7.91 41.98 12.32
C ASN A 227 7.02 42.05 13.56
N LEU A 228 6.51 40.89 14.00
CA LEU A 228 5.79 40.80 15.27
C LEU A 228 6.79 40.53 16.40
N ASP A 229 6.75 41.35 17.45
CA ASP A 229 7.56 41.14 18.65
C ASP A 229 6.74 40.34 19.69
N PRO A 230 7.19 39.13 20.09
CA PRO A 230 6.50 38.33 21.11
C PRO A 230 6.52 38.96 22.51
N ASN A 231 7.39 39.94 22.78
CA ASN A 231 7.51 40.57 24.10
C ASN A 231 6.41 41.62 24.37
N VAL A 232 5.70 42.07 23.33
CA VAL A 232 4.60 43.04 23.47
C VAL A 232 3.35 42.33 24.00
N THR A 233 2.71 42.95 25.00
CA THR A 233 1.56 42.35 25.71
C THR A 233 0.41 42.02 24.76
N GLY A 234 -0.04 40.76 24.79
CA GLY A 234 -1.18 40.28 24.00
C GLY A 234 -0.87 39.95 22.53
N VAL A 235 0.40 40.05 22.10
CA VAL A 235 0.82 39.68 20.74
C VAL A 235 0.98 38.17 20.59
N PHE A 236 1.49 37.49 21.62
CA PHE A 236 1.56 36.03 21.68
C PHE A 236 0.80 35.50 22.90
N ASN A 237 -0.31 34.80 22.67
CA ASN A 237 -1.22 34.33 23.70
C ASN A 237 -1.00 32.86 24.12
N GLY A 238 0.14 32.26 23.74
CA GLY A 238 0.52 30.88 24.07
C GLY A 238 0.57 29.95 22.85
N PRO A 239 0.88 28.65 23.04
CA PRO A 239 0.97 27.71 21.93
C PRO A 239 -0.41 27.41 21.33
N TYR A 240 -0.44 27.18 20.01
CA TYR A 240 -1.66 26.80 19.31
C TYR A 240 -2.14 25.41 19.81
N PRO A 241 -3.43 25.21 20.15
CA PRO A 241 -3.89 24.00 20.82
C PRO A 241 -3.68 22.69 20.05
N PHE A 242 -3.65 22.74 18.71
CA PHE A 242 -3.53 21.55 17.88
C PHE A 242 -2.85 21.84 16.55
N GLY A 243 -1.67 21.24 16.33
CA GLY A 243 -0.90 21.46 15.12
C GLY A 243 -0.18 22.81 15.13
N ILE A 244 -0.01 23.39 13.95
CA ILE A 244 0.78 24.61 13.76
C ILE A 244 -0.15 25.81 13.53
N ASP A 245 0.21 26.96 14.10
CA ASP A 245 -0.57 28.20 13.96
C ASP A 245 -0.69 28.61 12.47
N PRO A 246 -1.91 28.92 11.97
CA PRO A 246 -2.13 29.39 10.62
C PRO A 246 -1.24 30.55 10.17
N LEU A 247 -0.92 31.48 11.07
CA LEU A 247 -0.10 32.67 10.77
C LEU A 247 1.36 32.34 10.47
N THR A 248 1.80 31.09 10.71
CA THR A 248 3.13 30.63 10.29
C THR A 248 3.28 30.52 8.78
N LYS A 249 2.17 30.34 8.05
CA LYS A 249 2.15 30.28 6.59
C LYS A 249 1.93 31.67 6.02
N GLY A 250 2.89 32.13 5.23
CA GLY A 250 2.89 33.45 4.60
C GLY A 250 3.82 34.47 5.26
N ASN A 251 4.39 34.15 6.43
CA ASN A 251 5.36 35.01 7.10
C ASN A 251 6.77 34.39 7.04
N SER A 252 7.72 35.05 6.37
CA SER A 252 9.06 34.53 6.08
C SER A 252 9.89 34.13 7.33
N PRO A 253 9.89 34.86 8.45
CA PRO A 253 10.56 34.42 9.67
C PRO A 253 9.91 33.19 10.31
N LEU A 254 8.58 33.12 10.31
CA LEU A 254 7.84 32.00 10.91
C LEU A 254 7.95 30.72 10.06
N SER A 255 8.03 30.84 8.73
CA SER A 255 8.28 29.70 7.84
C SER A 255 9.71 29.15 7.98
N HIS A 256 10.70 30.01 8.21
CA HIS A 256 12.05 29.57 8.55
C HIS A 256 12.11 28.85 9.91
N PHE A 257 11.33 29.31 10.89
CA PHE A 257 11.16 28.60 12.17
C PHE A 257 10.53 27.21 11.97
N LEU A 258 9.47 27.11 11.16
CA LEU A 258 8.83 25.85 10.82
C LEU A 258 9.82 24.84 10.24
N ASN A 259 10.68 25.27 9.31
CA ASN A 259 11.70 24.41 8.71
C ASN A 259 12.69 23.85 9.75
N LYS A 260 13.08 24.66 10.74
CA LYS A 260 13.93 24.19 11.86
C LYS A 260 13.23 23.14 12.71
N VAL A 261 11.94 23.33 13.01
CA VAL A 261 11.15 22.38 13.78
C VAL A 261 11.00 21.05 13.03
N LEU A 262 10.67 21.10 11.74
CA LEU A 262 10.55 19.91 10.89
C LEU A 262 11.87 19.14 10.79
N PHE A 263 13.00 19.85 10.66
CA PHE A 263 14.32 19.22 10.66
C PHE A 263 14.62 18.50 11.99
N GLY A 264 14.34 19.15 13.12
CA GLY A 264 14.50 18.54 14.45
C GLY A 264 13.63 17.30 14.63
N PHE A 265 12.37 17.36 14.21
CA PHE A 265 11.45 16.22 14.25
C PHE A 265 11.94 15.04 13.42
N SER A 266 12.39 15.29 12.18
CA SER A 266 12.95 14.27 11.29
C SER A 266 14.17 13.58 11.91
N TYR A 267 15.05 14.34 12.57
CA TYR A 267 16.22 13.78 13.27
C TYR A 267 15.82 12.88 14.45
N ILE A 268 14.87 13.31 15.29
CA ILE A 268 14.36 12.52 16.43
C ILE A 268 13.68 11.23 15.94
N GLN A 269 12.91 11.32 14.86
CA GLN A 269 12.25 10.16 14.27
C GLN A 269 13.26 9.15 13.70
N ASN A 270 14.32 9.62 13.04
CA ASN A 270 15.34 8.72 12.50
C ASN A 270 16.18 8.06 13.60
N THR A 271 16.56 8.81 14.63
CA THR A 271 17.31 8.28 15.79
C THR A 271 16.50 7.26 16.59
N SER A 272 15.21 7.52 16.82
CA SER A 272 14.32 6.56 17.49
C SER A 272 14.10 5.29 16.64
N LYS A 273 13.88 5.43 15.34
CA LYS A 273 13.73 4.28 14.42
C LYS A 273 14.99 3.41 14.37
N THR A 274 16.16 4.02 14.22
CA THR A 274 17.43 3.29 14.19
C THR A 274 17.74 2.61 15.52
N SER A 275 17.41 3.26 16.64
CA SER A 275 17.56 2.65 17.97
C SER A 275 16.63 1.46 18.16
N PHE A 276 15.37 1.57 17.73
CA PHE A 276 14.41 0.46 17.77
C PHE A 276 14.88 -0.73 16.92
N LEU A 277 15.36 -0.46 15.70
CA LEU A 277 15.89 -1.49 14.82
C LEU A 277 17.11 -2.19 15.43
N LYS A 278 18.01 -1.47 16.10
CA LYS A 278 19.15 -2.09 16.80
C LYS A 278 18.78 -2.96 18.01
N ILE A 279 17.57 -2.83 18.54
CA ILE A 279 17.08 -3.64 19.66
C ILE A 279 16.32 -4.87 19.14
N ALA A 280 15.64 -4.72 18.01
CA ALA A 280 14.89 -5.80 17.37
C ALA A 280 15.78 -6.81 16.61
N TRP A 281 17.02 -6.43 16.31
CA TRP A 281 18.00 -7.16 15.48
C TRP A 281 19.35 -7.24 16.19
#